data_AF-A0A2T9Z4J3-F1
#
_entry.id   AF-A0A2T9Z4J3-F1
#
_cell.length_a   1.000
_cell.length_b   1.000
_cell.length_c   1.000
_cell.angle_alpha   90.00
_cell.angle_beta   90.00
_cell.angle_gamma   90.00
#
_symmetry.space_group_name_H-M   'P 1'
#
loop_
_entity.id
_entity.type
_entity.pdbx_description
1 polymer ?
#
loop_
_entity_poly.entity_id
_entity_poly.type
_entity_poly.pdbx_seq_one_letter_code
_entity_poly.pdbx_strand_id
1 'polypeptide(L)'
;MLKYPQPRGNKKWWGVCGAGMGCKGPCDSSSMEARVNMRYEGKKMLKVRRGQEIPILWNRLNHPGGFIRLAITKFKNSDSWESFNSNVIKYVCHEQNCGPSTAYSPYGHLCGSGNAQCSTKLTIPTNLENGLYTLQWMWFGGGIVYGRANSSFGEYYGCSDFRIKGKSIPTQEKTKPEFVGGDIMYPKSNICRYWGSNRVGECTFGDKKPNPVLGYEITNTLEPCMFGGPKAGKPFGM
;
A
#
# COMPACT_ATOMS: atom_id res chain seq x y z
N MET A 1 4.05 5.80 1.65
CA MET A 1 3.10 5.41 2.73
C MET A 1 1.77 6.11 2.59
N LEU A 2 0.67 5.44 2.97
CA LEU A 2 -0.69 5.97 2.97
C LEU A 2 -0.78 7.29 3.76
N LYS A 3 -1.36 8.30 3.13
CA LYS A 3 -1.59 9.65 3.69
C LYS A 3 -3.08 9.97 3.81
N TYR A 4 -3.87 9.54 2.82
CA TYR A 4 -5.32 9.69 2.83
C TYR A 4 -5.99 8.49 2.14
N PRO A 5 -7.12 7.98 2.66
CA PRO A 5 -7.78 8.32 3.92
C PRO A 5 -6.85 8.15 5.14
N GLN A 6 -7.16 8.85 6.24
CA GLN A 6 -6.25 8.97 7.38
C GLN A 6 -5.84 7.57 7.89
N PRO A 7 -4.55 7.22 7.89
CA PRO A 7 -4.11 5.90 8.32
C PRO A 7 -4.33 5.71 9.83
N ARG A 8 -4.48 4.45 10.27
CA ARG A 8 -4.44 4.08 11.70
C ARG A 8 -3.13 4.57 12.35
N GLY A 9 -2.05 4.54 11.56
CA GLY A 9 -0.70 4.82 11.98
C GLY A 9 -0.11 3.58 12.64
N ASN A 10 1.18 3.31 12.43
CA ASN A 10 1.91 2.28 13.15
C ASN A 10 2.20 2.75 14.58
N LYS A 11 1.23 2.60 15.48
CA LYS A 11 1.29 3.18 16.83
C LYS A 11 2.32 2.51 17.72
N LYS A 12 2.61 1.23 17.46
CA LYS A 12 3.54 0.44 18.24
C LYS A 12 5.00 0.77 17.94
N TRP A 13 5.32 1.07 16.69
CA TRP A 13 6.70 1.23 16.24
C TRP A 13 7.05 2.64 15.72
N TRP A 14 6.14 3.61 15.89
CA TRP A 14 6.36 5.04 15.59
C TRP A 14 6.99 5.32 14.21
N GLY A 15 6.60 4.55 13.18
CA GLY A 15 7.28 4.59 11.89
C GLY A 15 6.49 3.91 10.76
N VAL A 16 7.20 3.55 9.69
CA VAL A 16 6.60 2.83 8.56
C VAL A 16 6.41 1.34 8.91
N CYS A 17 5.27 0.75 8.57
CA CYS A 17 5.04 -0.68 8.74
C CYS A 17 5.40 -1.39 7.43
N GLY A 18 6.46 -2.19 7.47
CA GLY A 18 6.93 -2.98 6.35
C GLY A 18 7.46 -4.34 6.80
N ALA A 19 7.37 -5.32 5.90
CA ALA A 19 7.69 -6.72 6.16
C ALA A 19 9.14 -6.92 6.62
N GLY A 20 10.07 -6.18 6.02
CA GLY A 20 11.49 -6.18 6.39
C GLY A 20 11.74 -5.73 7.83
N MET A 21 10.97 -4.76 8.32
CA MET A 21 11.06 -4.23 9.69
C MET A 21 10.29 -5.09 10.70
N GLY A 22 9.86 -6.30 10.32
CA GLY A 22 9.12 -7.22 11.19
C GLY A 22 7.61 -6.94 11.28
N CYS A 23 7.08 -5.99 10.51
CA CYS A 23 5.63 -5.77 10.45
C CYS A 23 4.96 -6.85 9.58
N LYS A 24 4.03 -7.62 10.14
CA LYS A 24 3.44 -8.79 9.45
C LYS A 24 2.10 -8.53 8.79
N GLY A 25 1.69 -7.26 8.72
CA GLY A 25 0.42 -6.85 8.15
C GLY A 25 -0.77 -7.50 8.87
N PRO A 26 -1.95 -7.55 8.22
CA PRO A 26 -2.26 -6.93 6.93
C PRO A 26 -2.37 -5.39 7.01
N CYS A 27 -2.41 -4.84 8.22
CA CYS A 27 -2.47 -3.41 8.49
C CYS A 27 -1.22 -2.94 9.24
N ASP A 28 -1.02 -1.62 9.26
CA ASP A 28 0.02 -0.93 10.02
C ASP A 28 -0.18 -0.97 11.54
N SER A 29 -1.43 -1.19 11.99
CA SER A 29 -1.79 -1.51 13.37
C SER A 29 -3.05 -2.38 13.40
N SER A 30 -3.23 -3.10 14.51
CA SER A 30 -4.40 -3.96 14.71
C SER A 30 -5.72 -3.16 14.75
N SER A 31 -6.84 -3.84 14.50
CA SER A 31 -8.17 -3.25 14.64
C SER A 31 -8.47 -2.79 16.06
N MET A 32 -7.87 -3.42 17.08
CA MET A 32 -8.01 -3.01 18.48
C MET A 32 -7.39 -1.63 18.74
N GLU A 33 -6.28 -1.32 18.07
CA GLU A 33 -5.56 -0.05 18.19
C GLU A 33 -6.18 1.07 17.33
N ALA A 34 -7.22 0.78 16.55
CA ALA A 34 -7.84 1.73 15.65
C ALA A 34 -8.50 2.91 16.39
N ARG A 35 -8.36 4.11 15.82
CA ARG A 35 -8.97 5.35 16.37
C ARG A 35 -10.49 5.29 16.44
N VAL A 36 -11.14 4.47 15.61
CA VAL A 36 -12.59 4.30 15.64
C VAL A 36 -13.10 3.72 16.96
N ASN A 37 -12.25 3.00 17.70
CA ASN A 37 -12.58 2.51 19.05
C ASN A 37 -12.49 3.61 20.11
N MET A 38 -11.93 4.79 19.78
CA MET A 38 -11.84 5.93 20.67
C MET A 38 -13.11 6.79 20.53
N ARG A 39 -13.84 6.98 21.63
CA ARG A 39 -15.19 7.59 21.71
C ARG A 39 -15.35 8.91 20.92
N TYR A 40 -14.33 9.76 20.90
CA TYR A 40 -14.38 11.07 20.24
C TYR A 40 -13.86 11.05 18.79
N GLU A 41 -12.86 10.21 18.48
CA GLU A 41 -12.24 10.16 17.15
C GLU A 41 -13.09 9.37 16.16
N GLY A 42 -13.86 8.38 16.61
CA GLY A 42 -14.82 7.64 15.76
C GLY A 42 -15.91 8.54 15.13
N LYS A 43 -16.17 9.72 15.69
CA LYS A 43 -17.12 10.70 15.12
C LYS A 43 -16.56 11.46 13.92
N LYS A 44 -15.23 11.65 13.86
CA LYS A 44 -14.49 12.35 12.79
C LYS A 44 -14.13 11.45 11.61
N MET A 45 -14.39 10.16 11.74
CA MET A 45 -14.10 9.18 10.70
C MET A 45 -14.77 9.54 9.37
N LEU A 46 -14.04 9.27 8.28
CA LEU A 46 -14.51 9.46 6.92
C LEU A 46 -15.83 8.69 6.70
N LYS A 47 -16.84 9.40 6.19
CA LYS A 47 -18.13 8.84 5.80
C LYS A 47 -18.26 8.92 4.29
N VAL A 48 -18.56 7.80 3.67
CA VAL A 48 -18.70 7.68 2.21
C VAL A 48 -20.00 6.99 1.84
N ARG A 49 -20.39 7.10 0.58
CA ARG A 49 -21.52 6.40 -0.02
C ARG A 49 -21.02 5.30 -0.97
N ARG A 50 -21.85 4.29 -1.20
CA ARG A 50 -21.66 3.34 -2.32
C ARG A 50 -21.53 4.10 -3.65
N GLY A 51 -20.60 3.71 -4.50
CA GLY A 51 -20.32 4.36 -5.78
C GLY A 51 -19.61 5.71 -5.68
N GLN A 52 -19.36 6.23 -4.48
CA GLN A 52 -18.61 7.48 -4.32
C GLN A 52 -17.15 7.25 -4.70
N GLU A 53 -16.60 8.17 -5.48
CA GLU A 53 -15.16 8.24 -5.74
C GLU A 53 -14.46 8.99 -4.59
N ILE A 54 -13.39 8.41 -4.05
CA ILE A 54 -12.50 9.05 -3.08
C ILE A 54 -11.06 9.05 -3.56
N PRO A 55 -10.27 10.10 -3.26
CA PRO A 55 -8.85 10.06 -3.52
C PRO A 55 -8.16 9.11 -2.54
N ILE A 56 -7.14 8.40 -3.00
CA ILE A 56 -6.19 7.67 -2.17
C ILE A 56 -4.82 8.32 -2.39
N LEU A 57 -4.18 8.79 -1.34
CA LEU A 57 -2.94 9.56 -1.41
C LEU A 57 -1.83 8.83 -0.65
N TRP A 58 -0.62 8.82 -1.19
CA TRP A 58 0.58 8.34 -0.51
C TRP A 58 1.79 9.17 -0.88
N ASN A 59 2.82 9.16 -0.04
CA ASN A 59 4.11 9.74 -0.37
C ASN A 59 5.02 8.71 -1.05
N ARG A 60 5.81 9.17 -2.03
CA ARG A 60 6.86 8.40 -2.72
C ARG A 60 8.02 7.96 -1.82
N LEU A 61 8.42 8.81 -0.87
CA LEU A 61 9.49 8.53 0.10
C LEU A 61 10.83 8.10 -0.52
N ASN A 62 11.31 8.81 -1.54
CA ASN A 62 12.61 8.58 -2.19
C ASN A 62 12.80 7.22 -2.90
N HIS A 63 11.80 6.33 -2.91
CA HIS A 63 11.93 5.00 -3.50
C HIS A 63 11.11 4.88 -4.79
N PRO A 64 11.71 4.38 -5.89
CA PRO A 64 11.02 4.22 -7.16
C PRO A 64 10.24 2.91 -7.27
N GLY A 65 9.29 2.93 -8.19
CA GLY A 65 8.62 1.76 -8.75
C GLY A 65 7.75 0.98 -7.78
N GLY A 66 7.26 -0.13 -8.30
CA GLY A 66 6.34 -1.03 -7.62
C GLY A 66 4.89 -0.68 -7.88
N PHE A 67 4.04 -1.35 -7.13
CA PHE A 67 2.60 -1.37 -7.29
C PHE A 67 1.94 -0.96 -5.98
N ILE A 68 0.79 -0.32 -6.08
CA ILE A 68 -0.15 -0.18 -4.97
C ILE A 68 -1.29 -1.16 -5.18
N ARG A 69 -1.58 -1.95 -4.15
CA ARG A 69 -2.82 -2.73 -4.06
C ARG A 69 -3.78 -2.05 -3.09
N LEU A 70 -5.03 -1.95 -3.49
CA LEU A 70 -6.15 -1.44 -2.70
C LEU A 70 -7.19 -2.53 -2.49
N ALA A 71 -7.50 -2.82 -1.23
CA ALA A 71 -8.49 -3.81 -0.82
C ALA A 71 -9.39 -3.25 0.29
N ILE A 72 -10.65 -3.66 0.34
CA ILE A 72 -11.60 -3.20 1.37
C ILE A 72 -12.20 -4.41 2.07
N THR A 73 -12.21 -4.40 3.41
CA THR A 73 -12.93 -5.41 4.18
C THR A 73 -13.76 -4.81 5.31
N LYS A 74 -14.70 -5.59 5.86
CA LYS A 74 -15.43 -5.24 7.09
C LYS A 74 -14.42 -5.05 8.22
N PHE A 75 -14.57 -4.01 9.01
CA PHE A 75 -13.60 -3.64 10.06
C PHE A 75 -13.28 -4.78 11.03
N LYS A 76 -14.28 -5.57 11.43
CA LYS A 76 -14.10 -6.74 12.30
C LYS A 76 -13.18 -7.83 11.72
N ASN A 77 -12.94 -7.82 10.42
CA ASN A 77 -12.07 -8.78 9.72
C ASN A 77 -10.77 -8.11 9.23
N SER A 78 -10.46 -6.90 9.69
CA SER A 78 -9.32 -6.12 9.19
C SER A 78 -7.96 -6.54 9.73
N ASP A 79 -7.92 -7.55 10.61
CA ASP A 79 -6.68 -8.20 11.03
C ASP A 79 -6.41 -9.51 10.22
N SER A 80 -7.29 -9.86 9.27
CA SER A 80 -7.15 -11.06 8.43
C SER A 80 -6.62 -10.74 7.03
N TRP A 81 -5.53 -11.41 6.67
CA TRP A 81 -4.96 -11.37 5.31
C TRP A 81 -5.91 -11.92 4.25
N GLU A 82 -6.53 -13.07 4.52
CA GLU A 82 -7.48 -13.73 3.62
C GLU A 82 -8.67 -12.82 3.28
N SER A 83 -9.14 -12.09 4.29
CA SER A 83 -10.21 -11.12 4.15
C SER A 83 -9.88 -10.01 3.15
N PHE A 84 -8.66 -9.47 3.18
CA PHE A 84 -8.22 -8.51 2.16
C PHE A 84 -7.93 -9.17 0.80
N ASN A 85 -7.33 -10.36 0.78
CA ASN A 85 -7.03 -11.13 -0.44
C ASN A 85 -8.29 -11.46 -1.22
N SER A 86 -9.38 -11.74 -0.51
CA SER A 86 -10.68 -11.96 -1.14
C SER A 86 -11.32 -10.68 -1.65
N ASN A 87 -10.98 -9.49 -1.13
CA ASN A 87 -11.70 -8.24 -1.40
C ASN A 87 -10.81 -7.14 -1.99
N VAL A 88 -9.97 -7.53 -2.95
CA VAL A 88 -9.16 -6.59 -3.73
C VAL A 88 -10.05 -5.81 -4.70
N ILE A 89 -9.84 -4.51 -4.78
CA ILE A 89 -10.62 -3.61 -5.63
C ILE A 89 -9.77 -3.09 -6.78
N LYS A 90 -8.53 -2.71 -6.51
CA LYS A 90 -7.71 -2.02 -7.50
C LYS A 90 -6.21 -2.26 -7.30
N TYR A 91 -5.48 -2.32 -8.39
CA TYR A 91 -4.04 -2.17 -8.45
C TYR A 91 -3.67 -0.98 -9.32
N VAL A 92 -2.66 -0.23 -8.91
CA VAL A 92 -2.10 0.88 -9.70
C VAL A 92 -0.59 0.90 -9.59
N CYS A 93 0.09 1.64 -10.47
CA CYS A 93 1.51 1.88 -10.30
C CYS A 93 1.79 2.82 -9.11
N HIS A 94 2.91 2.60 -8.41
CA HIS A 94 3.32 3.45 -7.29
C HIS A 94 3.54 4.92 -7.71
N GLU A 95 4.12 5.12 -8.89
CA GLU A 95 4.50 6.43 -9.45
C GLU A 95 3.57 6.87 -10.60
N GLN A 96 2.25 6.67 -10.46
CA GLN A 96 1.27 6.95 -11.54
C GLN A 96 1.23 8.43 -11.96
N ASN A 97 1.32 9.36 -11.00
CA ASN A 97 1.21 10.80 -11.22
C ASN A 97 2.17 11.62 -10.34
N CYS A 98 3.27 10.99 -9.95
CA CYS A 98 4.33 11.58 -9.13
C CYS A 98 5.68 11.06 -9.62
N GLY A 99 6.76 11.64 -9.13
CA GLY A 99 8.12 11.24 -9.49
C GLY A 99 9.16 11.78 -8.52
N PRO A 100 10.44 11.50 -8.79
CA PRO A 100 11.53 12.08 -8.04
C PRO A 100 11.65 13.59 -8.29
N SER A 101 12.31 14.28 -7.36
CA SER A 101 12.72 15.68 -7.51
C SER A 101 13.82 15.86 -8.56
N THR A 102 14.63 14.82 -8.79
CA THR A 102 15.64 14.77 -9.84
C THR A 102 15.43 13.55 -10.72
N ALA A 103 15.36 13.77 -12.04
CA ALA A 103 15.11 12.70 -13.01
C ALA A 103 16.28 11.73 -13.17
N TYR A 104 17.50 12.12 -12.80
CA TYR A 104 18.68 11.27 -12.89
C TYR A 104 19.40 11.20 -11.55
N SER A 105 19.91 10.01 -11.25
CA SER A 105 20.67 9.70 -10.06
C SER A 105 21.70 8.62 -10.40
N PRO A 106 22.68 8.32 -9.52
CA PRO A 106 23.57 7.18 -9.68
C PRO A 106 22.85 5.82 -9.82
N TYR A 107 21.57 5.76 -9.46
CA TYR A 107 20.74 4.55 -9.55
C TYR A 107 19.88 4.49 -10.83
N GLY A 108 20.08 5.43 -11.75
CA GLY A 108 19.42 5.46 -13.06
C GLY A 108 18.33 6.53 -13.21
N HIS A 109 17.66 6.46 -14.36
CA HIS A 109 16.58 7.38 -14.74
C HIS A 109 15.35 7.18 -13.84
N LEU A 110 14.75 8.28 -13.40
CA LEU A 110 13.61 8.37 -12.49
C LEU A 110 13.83 7.62 -11.15
N CYS A 111 15.08 7.46 -10.73
CA CYS A 111 15.47 6.82 -9.46
C CYS A 111 15.97 7.82 -8.41
N GLY A 112 15.83 9.12 -8.66
CA GLY A 112 16.27 10.16 -7.73
C GLY A 112 15.49 10.19 -6.42
N SER A 113 15.97 11.01 -5.49
CA SER A 113 15.23 11.33 -4.27
C SER A 113 13.98 12.17 -4.57
N GLY A 114 13.06 12.23 -3.63
CA GLY A 114 11.85 13.03 -3.71
C GLY A 114 10.74 12.46 -2.84
N ASN A 115 9.97 13.37 -2.23
CA ASN A 115 8.83 13.03 -1.38
C ASN A 115 7.49 13.49 -2.00
N ALA A 116 7.41 13.48 -3.33
CA ALA A 116 6.21 13.87 -4.05
C ALA A 116 5.00 13.03 -3.58
N GLN A 117 3.85 13.69 -3.51
CA GLN A 117 2.59 13.03 -3.21
C GLN A 117 2.08 12.36 -4.49
N CYS A 118 1.88 11.06 -4.40
CA CYS A 118 1.27 10.23 -5.41
C CYS A 118 -0.20 10.00 -5.06
N SER A 119 -1.02 9.71 -6.07
CA SER A 119 -2.43 9.46 -5.83
C SER A 119 -3.09 8.57 -6.87
N THR A 120 -4.18 7.95 -6.47
CA THR A 120 -5.17 7.38 -7.39
C THR A 120 -6.57 7.67 -6.87
N LYS A 121 -7.57 7.33 -7.66
CA LYS A 121 -8.97 7.40 -7.27
C LYS A 121 -9.53 6.00 -7.06
N LEU A 122 -10.37 5.86 -6.04
CA LEU A 122 -11.04 4.61 -5.69
C LEU A 122 -12.55 4.85 -5.62
N THR A 123 -13.30 4.07 -6.39
CA THR A 123 -14.76 4.03 -6.29
C THR A 123 -15.15 3.04 -5.19
N ILE A 124 -15.94 3.49 -4.21
CA ILE A 124 -16.45 2.61 -3.15
C ILE A 124 -17.39 1.57 -3.77
N PRO A 125 -17.13 0.26 -3.62
CA PRO A 125 -17.95 -0.77 -4.26
C PRO A 125 -19.42 -0.69 -3.86
N THR A 126 -20.31 -0.91 -4.83
CA THR A 126 -21.76 -0.78 -4.65
C THR A 126 -22.39 -1.95 -3.92
N ASN A 127 -21.69 -3.09 -3.81
CA ASN A 127 -22.16 -4.28 -3.12
C ASN A 127 -21.94 -4.25 -1.60
N LEU A 128 -21.27 -3.24 -1.08
CA LEU A 128 -20.99 -3.14 0.36
C LEU A 128 -22.18 -2.57 1.12
N GLU A 129 -22.62 -3.28 2.15
CA GLU A 129 -23.65 -2.84 3.09
C GLU A 129 -23.23 -1.57 3.87
N ASN A 130 -24.20 -0.88 4.46
CA ASN A 130 -23.88 0.16 5.44
C ASN A 130 -23.11 -0.46 6.62
N GLY A 131 -22.03 0.18 7.03
CA GLY A 131 -21.19 -0.39 8.06
C GLY A 131 -19.82 0.24 8.17
N LEU A 132 -19.02 -0.31 9.08
CA LEU A 132 -17.64 0.08 9.32
C LEU A 132 -16.69 -0.84 8.53
N TYR A 133 -15.80 -0.22 7.76
CA TYR A 133 -14.89 -0.90 6.85
C TYR A 133 -13.46 -0.38 7.05
N THR A 134 -12.52 -1.16 6.54
CA THR A 134 -11.10 -0.83 6.49
C THR A 134 -10.62 -0.94 5.06
N LEU A 135 -9.99 0.13 4.58
CA LEU A 135 -9.22 0.15 3.34
C LEU A 135 -7.78 -0.24 3.68
N GLN A 136 -7.23 -1.22 2.95
CA GLN A 136 -5.81 -1.51 2.92
C GLN A 136 -5.17 -0.81 1.72
N TRP A 137 -4.08 -0.11 1.99
CA TRP A 137 -3.06 0.32 1.04
C TRP A 137 -1.83 -0.55 1.25
N MET A 138 -1.35 -1.16 0.18
CA MET A 138 -0.13 -1.96 0.22
C MET A 138 0.79 -1.57 -0.93
N TRP A 139 2.05 -1.30 -0.63
CA TRP A 139 3.09 -1.09 -1.63
C TRP A 139 4.02 -2.29 -1.68
N PHE A 140 4.31 -2.77 -2.88
CA PHE A 140 5.20 -3.91 -3.12
C PHE A 140 5.92 -3.76 -4.46
N GLY A 141 7.04 -4.45 -4.64
CA GLY A 141 7.88 -4.34 -5.84
C GLY A 141 8.67 -3.03 -5.94
N GLY A 142 8.80 -2.30 -4.83
CA GLY A 142 9.63 -1.10 -4.73
C GLY A 142 11.12 -1.41 -4.78
N GLY A 143 11.92 -0.51 -5.34
CA GLY A 143 13.35 -0.73 -5.56
C GLY A 143 14.28 0.16 -4.76
N ILE A 144 15.56 -0.22 -4.78
CA ILE A 144 16.71 0.54 -4.27
C ILE A 144 16.71 0.63 -2.75
N VAL A 145 16.97 -0.51 -2.11
CA VAL A 145 17.19 -0.61 -0.67
C VAL A 145 18.64 -0.26 -0.34
N TYR A 146 18.86 0.64 0.61
CA TYR A 146 20.19 1.06 1.09
C TYR A 146 21.18 1.42 -0.02
N GLY A 147 20.71 2.17 -1.04
CA GLY A 147 21.53 2.61 -2.16
C GLY A 147 21.98 1.49 -3.10
N ARG A 148 21.43 0.28 -2.99
CA ARG A 148 21.74 -0.83 -3.90
C ARG A 148 20.76 -0.83 -5.07
N ALA A 149 21.21 -0.40 -6.26
CA ALA A 149 20.35 -0.23 -7.44
C ALA A 149 19.60 -1.52 -7.86
N ASN A 150 20.17 -2.68 -7.56
CA ASN A 150 19.63 -4.00 -7.94
C ASN A 150 18.98 -4.72 -6.76
N SER A 151 18.27 -4.01 -5.89
CA SER A 151 17.61 -4.61 -4.72
C SER A 151 16.16 -4.15 -4.60
N SER A 152 15.32 -4.98 -3.99
CA SER A 152 13.90 -4.69 -3.76
C SER A 152 13.53 -4.65 -2.28
N PHE A 153 12.57 -3.80 -1.97
CA PHE A 153 11.93 -3.69 -0.67
C PHE A 153 11.02 -4.88 -0.38
N GLY A 154 10.73 -5.08 0.91
CA GLY A 154 9.59 -5.86 1.35
C GLY A 154 8.25 -5.19 1.03
N GLU A 155 7.17 -5.82 1.45
CA GLU A 155 5.84 -5.21 1.38
C GLU A 155 5.65 -4.16 2.49
N TYR A 156 4.97 -3.06 2.18
CA TYR A 156 4.60 -2.02 3.13
C TYR A 156 3.08 -1.90 3.23
N TYR A 157 2.59 -1.70 4.44
CA TYR A 157 1.17 -1.74 4.75
C TYR A 157 0.69 -0.42 5.36
N GLY A 158 -0.54 -0.05 5.07
CA GLY A 158 -1.25 1.04 5.73
C GLY A 158 -2.75 0.82 5.63
N CYS A 159 -3.46 0.97 6.75
CA CYS A 159 -4.90 0.81 6.79
C CYS A 159 -5.60 2.09 7.23
N SER A 160 -6.77 2.35 6.65
CA SER A 160 -7.65 3.43 7.08
C SER A 160 -9.07 2.95 7.26
N ASP A 161 -9.69 3.37 8.36
CA ASP A 161 -11.06 3.01 8.70
C ASP A 161 -12.04 4.08 8.25
N PHE A 162 -13.16 3.63 7.68
CA PHE A 162 -14.20 4.52 7.18
C PHE A 162 -15.58 3.88 7.31
N ARG A 163 -16.63 4.69 7.22
CA ARG A 163 -18.02 4.21 7.32
C ARG A 163 -18.78 4.45 6.03
N ILE A 164 -19.39 3.39 5.53
CA ILE A 164 -20.34 3.47 4.43
C ILE A 164 -21.72 3.79 5.00
N LYS A 165 -22.34 4.85 4.47
CA LYS A 165 -23.72 5.23 4.77
C LYS A 165 -24.46 5.58 3.49
N GLY A 166 -25.74 5.21 3.41
CA GLY A 166 -26.59 5.57 2.29
C GLY A 166 -27.89 4.79 2.32
N LYS A 167 -28.89 5.29 1.59
CA LYS A 167 -30.19 4.62 1.42
C LYS A 167 -30.20 3.63 0.25
N SER A 168 -29.23 3.70 -0.66
CA SER A 168 -29.14 2.78 -1.79
C SER A 168 -28.96 1.33 -1.32
N ILE A 169 -29.68 0.41 -1.93
CA ILE A 169 -29.58 -1.02 -1.65
C ILE A 169 -28.25 -1.53 -2.26
N PRO A 170 -27.47 -2.34 -1.53
CA PRO A 170 -26.25 -2.93 -2.08
C PRO A 170 -26.55 -3.82 -3.29
N THR A 171 -25.71 -3.74 -4.33
CA THR A 171 -25.78 -4.67 -5.46
C THR A 171 -25.32 -6.06 -5.03
N GLN A 172 -25.75 -7.12 -5.73
CA GLN A 172 -25.28 -8.48 -5.45
C GLN A 172 -23.87 -8.73 -6.01
N GLU A 173 -23.54 -8.09 -7.13
CA GLU A 173 -22.28 -8.33 -7.83
C GLU A 173 -21.09 -7.69 -7.12
N LYS A 174 -20.04 -8.49 -6.88
CA LYS A 174 -18.78 -8.02 -6.35
C LYS A 174 -17.92 -7.42 -7.46
N THR A 175 -17.36 -6.24 -7.20
CA THR A 175 -16.40 -5.61 -8.10
C THR A 175 -15.17 -6.50 -8.30
N LYS A 176 -14.85 -6.81 -9.56
CA LYS A 176 -13.60 -7.48 -9.92
C LYS A 176 -12.42 -6.52 -9.73
N PRO A 177 -11.25 -7.02 -9.29
CA PRO A 177 -10.05 -6.18 -9.22
C PRO A 177 -9.72 -5.55 -10.57
N GLU A 178 -9.49 -4.25 -10.60
CA GLU A 178 -9.02 -3.52 -11.78
C GLU A 178 -7.51 -3.28 -11.67
N PHE A 179 -6.77 -3.36 -12.78
CA PHE A 179 -5.41 -2.83 -12.87
C PHE A 179 -5.36 -1.60 -13.78
N VAL A 180 -4.80 -0.51 -13.25
CA VAL A 180 -4.51 0.71 -14.00
C VAL A 180 -3.00 0.93 -14.03
N GLY A 181 -2.37 0.58 -15.14
CA GLY A 181 -0.96 0.83 -15.40
C GLY A 181 -0.66 2.27 -15.84
N GLY A 182 0.62 2.52 -16.13
CA GLY A 182 1.12 3.82 -16.58
C GLY A 182 1.73 4.61 -15.43
N ASP A 183 2.99 4.33 -15.11
CA ASP A 183 3.79 5.18 -14.24
C ASP A 183 4.56 6.24 -15.02
N ILE A 184 5.25 7.11 -14.31
CA ILE A 184 6.12 8.14 -14.88
C ILE A 184 7.20 7.59 -15.83
N MET A 185 7.61 6.32 -15.68
CA MET A 185 8.55 5.67 -16.59
C MET A 185 7.86 5.21 -17.89
N TYR A 186 6.63 4.71 -17.79
CA TYR A 186 5.87 4.15 -18.89
C TYR A 186 4.47 4.79 -19.02
N PRO A 187 4.36 6.12 -19.21
CA PRO A 187 3.10 6.85 -19.01
C PRO A 187 1.98 6.49 -20.00
N LYS A 188 2.33 5.84 -21.12
CA LYS A 188 1.38 5.41 -22.17
C LYS A 188 1.19 3.90 -22.24
N SER A 189 1.72 3.15 -21.28
CA SER A 189 1.66 1.68 -21.27
C SER A 189 0.88 1.16 -20.09
N ASN A 190 0.13 0.07 -20.26
CA ASN A 190 -0.59 -0.58 -19.17
C ASN A 190 0.32 -1.53 -18.37
N ILE A 191 1.43 -1.00 -17.84
CA ILE A 191 2.44 -1.68 -17.01
C ILE A 191 3.04 -0.68 -16.01
N CYS A 192 3.78 -1.19 -15.04
CA CYS A 192 4.58 -0.40 -14.09
C CYS A 192 6.04 -0.89 -14.11
N ARG A 193 6.95 0.01 -13.77
CA ARG A 193 8.32 -0.33 -13.35
C ARG A 193 8.30 -0.91 -11.95
N TYR A 194 9.02 -1.99 -11.70
CA TYR A 194 9.15 -2.61 -10.38
C TYR A 194 10.49 -3.35 -10.21
N TRP A 195 10.85 -3.68 -8.98
CA TRP A 195 12.03 -4.47 -8.60
C TRP A 195 11.61 -5.75 -7.89
N GLY A 196 12.43 -6.79 -8.02
CA GLY A 196 12.17 -8.08 -7.38
C GLY A 196 10.91 -8.74 -7.93
N SER A 197 9.86 -8.77 -7.11
CA SER A 197 8.59 -9.44 -7.37
C SER A 197 7.45 -8.49 -7.72
N ASN A 198 6.57 -8.95 -8.61
CA ASN A 198 5.26 -8.37 -8.90
C ASN A 198 4.11 -9.15 -8.25
N ARG A 199 4.39 -10.03 -7.28
CA ARG A 199 3.39 -10.84 -6.57
C ARG A 199 3.39 -10.53 -5.08
N VAL A 200 2.20 -10.23 -4.54
CA VAL A 200 1.98 -10.14 -3.09
C VAL A 200 2.20 -11.51 -2.44
N GLY A 201 2.88 -11.54 -1.31
CA GLY A 201 3.23 -12.74 -0.54
C GLY A 201 4.70 -13.14 -0.67
N GLU A 202 5.35 -12.86 -1.80
CA GLU A 202 6.74 -13.28 -2.05
C GLU A 202 7.75 -12.50 -1.20
N CYS A 203 7.41 -11.29 -0.76
CA CYS A 203 8.29 -10.37 -0.02
C CYS A 203 7.82 -10.09 1.41
N THR A 204 7.32 -11.12 2.10
CA THR A 204 6.75 -11.03 3.47
C THR A 204 7.69 -11.48 4.58
N PHE A 205 8.77 -12.19 4.24
CA PHE A 205 9.74 -12.80 5.17
C PHE A 205 9.12 -13.76 6.20
N GLY A 206 7.91 -14.26 5.99
CA GLY A 206 7.19 -15.13 6.93
C GLY A 206 7.19 -14.56 8.35
N ASP A 207 7.44 -15.41 9.36
CA ASP A 207 7.48 -15.00 10.77
C ASP A 207 8.82 -14.42 11.24
N LYS A 208 9.83 -14.34 10.35
CA LYS A 208 11.15 -13.82 10.71
C LYS A 208 11.04 -12.37 11.19
N LYS A 209 11.83 -12.00 12.19
CA LYS A 209 11.96 -10.61 12.66
C LYS A 209 13.43 -10.19 12.59
N PRO A 210 13.72 -8.91 12.30
CA PRO A 210 15.08 -8.41 12.43
C PRO A 210 15.57 -8.58 13.87
N ASN A 211 16.88 -8.64 14.04
CA ASN A 211 17.54 -8.65 15.36
C ASN A 211 18.42 -7.39 15.48
N PRO A 212 17.83 -6.23 15.85
CA PRO A 212 18.52 -4.97 15.94
C PRO A 212 19.75 -5.03 16.84
N VAL A 213 20.90 -4.59 16.32
CA VAL A 213 22.12 -4.34 17.07
C VAL A 213 22.35 -2.83 17.08
N LEU A 214 22.50 -2.27 18.29
CA LEU A 214 22.69 -0.83 18.47
C LEU A 214 23.91 -0.35 17.66
N GLY A 215 23.72 0.71 16.86
CA GLY A 215 24.75 1.26 15.98
C GLY A 215 24.87 0.61 14.60
N TYR A 216 24.12 -0.47 14.31
CA TYR A 216 24.17 -1.18 13.03
C TYR A 216 22.80 -1.18 12.33
N GLU A 217 22.52 -0.12 11.58
CA GLU A 217 21.20 0.08 10.93
C GLU A 217 20.74 -1.09 10.04
N ILE A 218 21.68 -1.77 9.38
CA ILE A 218 21.36 -2.90 8.50
C ILE A 218 20.72 -4.09 9.24
N THR A 219 20.94 -4.20 10.56
CA THR A 219 20.34 -5.25 11.40
C THR A 219 18.89 -4.95 11.79
N ASN A 220 18.41 -3.74 11.53
CA ASN A 220 17.04 -3.31 11.83
C ASN A 220 16.02 -3.80 10.80
N THR A 221 16.46 -4.48 9.74
CA THR A 221 15.58 -5.00 8.68
C THR A 221 16.06 -6.35 8.16
N LEU A 222 15.13 -7.11 7.59
CA LEU A 222 15.39 -8.33 6.83
C LEU A 222 15.64 -8.06 5.34
N GLU A 223 15.57 -6.80 4.93
CA GLU A 223 15.78 -6.37 3.55
C GLU A 223 17.25 -6.47 3.10
N PRO A 224 17.49 -6.61 1.78
CA PRO A 224 16.51 -6.60 0.69
C PRO A 224 15.71 -7.90 0.57
N CYS A 225 14.49 -7.80 0.00
CA CYS A 225 13.68 -8.98 -0.29
C CYS A 225 14.30 -9.82 -1.42
N MET A 226 14.63 -9.17 -2.54
CA MET A 226 15.22 -9.81 -3.71
C MET A 226 16.33 -8.95 -4.29
N PHE A 227 17.21 -9.60 -5.04
CA PHE A 227 18.16 -8.93 -5.93
C PHE A 227 17.70 -9.03 -7.38
N GLY A 228 18.00 -7.98 -8.15
CA GLY A 228 17.63 -7.84 -9.54
C GLY A 228 17.37 -6.38 -9.89
N GLY A 229 17.72 -5.98 -11.11
CA GLY A 229 17.46 -4.63 -11.62
C GLY A 229 15.96 -4.36 -11.85
N PRO A 230 15.63 -3.15 -12.33
CA PRO A 230 14.25 -2.79 -12.67
C PRO A 230 13.71 -3.68 -13.78
N LYS A 231 12.43 -4.05 -13.62
CA LYS A 231 11.60 -4.77 -14.58
C LYS A 231 10.39 -3.93 -14.93
N ALA A 232 9.68 -4.31 -15.99
CA ALA A 232 8.41 -3.71 -16.37
C ALA A 232 7.33 -4.80 -16.47
N GLY A 233 6.12 -4.52 -15.99
CA GLY A 233 5.03 -5.50 -16.04
C GLY A 233 3.80 -5.13 -15.23
N LYS A 234 2.88 -6.08 -15.11
CA LYS A 234 1.67 -5.98 -14.30
C LYS A 234 1.84 -6.73 -12.97
N PRO A 235 1.00 -6.46 -11.95
CA PRO A 235 0.88 -7.35 -10.81
C PRO A 235 0.53 -8.77 -11.26
N PHE A 236 1.10 -9.78 -10.61
CA PHE A 236 0.76 -11.18 -10.90
C PHE A 236 -0.72 -11.46 -10.57
N GLY A 237 -1.41 -12.19 -11.45
CA GLY A 237 -2.82 -12.56 -11.29
C GLY A 237 -3.83 -11.50 -11.76
N MET A 238 -3.36 -10.50 -12.52
CA MET A 238 -4.17 -9.45 -13.15
C MET A 238 -4.10 -9.51 -14.68
#